data_AF-A0A853FPZ1-F1
#
_entry.id   AF-A0A853FPZ1-F1
#
_cell.length_a   1.000
_cell.length_b   1.000
_cell.length_c   1.000
_cell.angle_alpha   90.00
_cell.angle_beta   90.00
_cell.angle_gamma   90.00
#
_symmetry.space_group_name_H-M   'P 1'
#
loop_
_entity.id
_entity.type
_entity.pdbx_description
1 polymer ?
#
loop_
_entity_poly.entity_id
_entity_poly.type
_entity_poly.pdbx_seq_one_letter_code
_entity_poly.pdbx_strand_id
1 'polypeptide(L)'
;MTPFDTALRVQRREVDTVKVSISETITTITTISHQTEAHDLRMREERALAATVPIASDAWTLRMKAERARLDHQAQLAQMRLTHLRGKAVEAYGTMRAIEGAADRFKDEAERVAATAEQAQIDDIAAAKLVRARRAGERDA
;
A
#
# COMPACT_ATOMS: atom_id res chain seq x y z
N MET A 1 -3.12 8.34 22.93
CA MET A 1 -3.93 7.91 21.77
C MET A 1 -4.40 9.17 21.05
N THR A 2 -3.96 9.39 19.81
CA THR A 2 -4.41 10.54 19.00
C THR A 2 -5.73 10.20 18.27
N PRO A 3 -6.53 11.20 17.86
CA PRO A 3 -7.71 10.96 17.03
C PRO A 3 -7.43 10.21 15.71
N PHE A 4 -6.18 10.22 15.24
CA PHE A 4 -5.75 9.60 14.00
C PHE A 4 -5.32 8.12 14.15
N ASP A 5 -5.09 7.64 15.37
CA ASP A 5 -4.51 6.31 15.60
C ASP A 5 -5.37 5.18 15.01
N THR A 6 -6.70 5.28 15.16
CA THR A 6 -7.64 4.29 14.60
C THR A 6 -7.65 4.34 13.07
N ALA A 7 -7.66 5.54 12.48
CA ALA A 7 -7.65 5.70 11.03
C ALA A 7 -6.35 5.17 10.42
N LEU A 8 -5.19 5.49 11.02
CA LEU A 8 -3.88 4.98 10.59
C LEU A 8 -3.81 3.45 10.68
N ARG A 9 -4.35 2.85 11.74
CA ARG A 9 -4.39 1.39 11.89
C ARG A 9 -5.21 0.72 10.79
N VAL A 10 -6.37 1.28 10.46
CA VAL A 10 -7.22 0.77 9.38
C VAL A 10 -6.49 0.87 8.04
N GLN A 11 -5.89 2.03 7.76
CA GLN A 11 -5.21 2.27 6.49
C GLN A 11 -3.95 1.41 6.30
N ARG A 12 -3.18 1.16 7.37
CA ARG A 12 -2.06 0.21 7.31
C ARG A 12 -2.51 -1.19 6.95
N ARG A 13 -3.62 -1.67 7.52
CA ARG A 13 -4.19 -2.98 7.17
C ARG A 13 -4.64 -3.03 5.71
N GLU A 14 -5.22 -1.95 5.21
CA GLU A 14 -5.63 -1.85 3.81
C GLU A 14 -4.41 -1.92 2.87
N VAL A 15 -3.36 -1.15 3.14
CA VAL A 15 -2.08 -1.22 2.41
C VAL A 15 -1.49 -2.64 2.45
N ASP A 16 -1.47 -3.29 3.61
CA ASP A 16 -0.92 -4.64 3.74
C ASP A 16 -1.75 -5.67 2.98
N THR A 17 -3.07 -5.53 2.97
CA THR A 17 -3.98 -6.39 2.19
C THR A 17 -3.71 -6.27 0.69
N VAL A 18 -3.50 -5.05 0.19
CA VAL A 18 -3.17 -4.81 -1.22
C VAL A 18 -1.80 -5.38 -1.58
N LYS A 19 -0.79 -5.23 -0.71
CA LYS A 19 0.54 -5.84 -0.92
C LYS A 19 0.45 -7.36 -1.08
N VAL A 20 -0.25 -8.03 -0.18
CA VAL A 20 -0.44 -9.49 -0.23
C VAL A 20 -1.11 -9.89 -1.55
N SER A 21 -2.19 -9.19 -1.92
CA SER A 21 -2.92 -9.45 -3.17
C SER A 21 -2.04 -9.28 -4.43
N ILE A 22 -1.14 -8.29 -4.42
CA ILE A 22 -0.17 -8.07 -5.51
C ILE A 22 0.80 -9.24 -5.58
N SER A 23 1.38 -9.66 -4.46
CA SER A 23 2.32 -10.78 -4.40
C SER A 23 1.71 -12.09 -4.90
N GLU A 24 0.47 -12.37 -4.50
CA GLU A 24 -0.29 -13.54 -4.98
C GLU A 24 -0.53 -13.47 -6.49
N THR A 25 -0.88 -12.28 -7.01
CA THR A 25 -1.13 -12.09 -8.44
C THR A 25 0.16 -12.25 -9.25
N ILE A 26 1.30 -11.75 -8.75
CA ILE A 26 2.61 -11.96 -9.38
C ILE A 26 2.95 -13.46 -9.43
N THR A 27 2.77 -14.17 -8.31
CA THR A 27 2.99 -15.62 -8.25
C THR A 27 2.12 -16.37 -9.27
N THR A 28 0.87 -15.93 -9.42
CA THR A 28 -0.05 -16.47 -10.42
C THR A 28 0.46 -16.24 -11.85
N ILE A 29 0.92 -15.03 -12.16
CA ILE A 29 1.49 -14.70 -13.48
C ILE A 29 2.71 -15.59 -13.77
N THR A 30 3.65 -15.69 -12.83
CA THR A 30 4.84 -16.55 -12.96
C THR A 30 4.45 -18.01 -13.20
N THR A 31 3.43 -18.51 -12.50
CA THR A 31 2.92 -19.88 -12.69
C THR A 31 2.38 -20.09 -14.11
N ILE A 32 1.58 -19.14 -14.62
CA ILE A 32 1.05 -19.20 -15.99
C ILE A 32 2.18 -19.13 -17.02
N SER A 33 3.20 -18.29 -16.79
CA SER A 33 4.38 -18.21 -17.65
C SER A 33 5.10 -19.56 -17.74
N HIS A 34 5.38 -20.22 -16.61
CA HIS A 34 5.99 -21.55 -16.61
C HIS A 34 5.11 -22.62 -17.29
N GLN A 35 3.80 -22.57 -17.09
CA GLN A 35 2.87 -23.47 -17.78
C GLN A 35 2.89 -23.25 -19.30
N THR A 36 3.01 -22.00 -19.74
CA THR A 36 3.10 -21.64 -21.16
C THR A 36 4.41 -22.13 -21.77
N GLU A 37 5.54 -21.95 -21.07
CA GLU A 37 6.84 -22.47 -21.49
C GLU A 37 6.83 -24.00 -21.61
N ALA A 38 6.26 -24.70 -20.62
CA ALA A 38 6.13 -26.15 -20.64
C ALA A 38 5.21 -26.63 -21.77
N HIS A 39 4.12 -25.91 -22.04
CA HIS A 39 3.23 -26.17 -23.18
C HIS A 39 3.97 -26.03 -24.51
N ASP A 40 4.72 -24.94 -24.67
CA ASP A 40 5.52 -24.67 -25.87
C ASP A 40 6.61 -25.72 -26.10
N LEU A 41 7.25 -26.19 -25.03
CA LEU A 41 8.21 -27.29 -25.12
C LEU A 41 7.55 -28.57 -25.63
N ARG A 42 6.42 -28.99 -25.03
CA ARG A 42 5.68 -30.18 -25.48
C ARG A 42 5.22 -30.07 -26.93
N MET A 43 4.79 -28.89 -27.35
CA MET A 43 4.42 -28.63 -28.74
C MET A 43 5.59 -28.82 -29.72
N ARG A 44 6.81 -28.43 -29.32
CA ARG A 44 8.01 -28.62 -30.15
C ARG A 44 8.42 -30.09 -30.20
N GLU A 45 8.39 -30.79 -29.07
CA GLU A 45 8.68 -32.23 -28.98
C GLU A 45 7.73 -33.04 -29.87
N GLU A 46 6.42 -32.79 -29.76
CA GLU A 46 5.43 -33.49 -30.58
C GLU A 46 5.62 -33.20 -32.08
N ARG A 47 5.91 -31.95 -32.45
CA ARG A 47 6.20 -31.59 -33.86
C ARG A 47 7.43 -32.32 -34.39
N ALA A 48 8.46 -32.50 -33.57
CA ALA A 48 9.66 -33.24 -33.97
C ALA A 48 9.36 -34.73 -34.17
N LEU A 49 8.53 -35.32 -33.31
CA LEU A 49 8.10 -36.72 -33.43
C LEU A 49 7.17 -36.94 -34.63
N ALA A 50 6.19 -36.05 -34.84
CA ALA A 50 5.27 -36.11 -35.97
C ALA A 50 5.98 -35.98 -37.33
N ALA A 51 7.15 -35.34 -37.39
CA ALA A 51 7.99 -35.31 -38.60
C ALA A 51 8.55 -36.70 -38.98
N THR A 52 8.55 -37.66 -38.04
CA THR A 52 9.14 -39.00 -38.24
C THR A 52 8.10 -40.10 -38.50
N VAL A 53 6.80 -39.83 -38.30
CA VAL A 53 5.72 -40.83 -38.43
C VAL A 53 4.50 -40.18 -39.11
N PRO A 54 3.86 -40.83 -40.12
CA PRO A 54 2.74 -40.24 -40.87
C PRO A 54 1.41 -40.36 -40.11
N ILE A 55 1.37 -39.99 -38.83
CA ILE A 55 0.16 -40.00 -38.02
C ILE A 55 -0.16 -38.56 -37.61
N ALA A 56 -1.16 -37.97 -38.25
CA ALA A 56 -1.72 -36.68 -37.84
C ALA A 56 -2.81 -36.91 -36.79
N SER A 57 -2.59 -36.50 -35.54
CA SER A 57 -3.66 -36.44 -34.53
C SER A 57 -4.25 -35.03 -34.48
N ASP A 58 -5.23 -34.76 -35.34
CA ASP A 58 -5.94 -33.47 -35.40
C ASP A 58 -6.62 -33.13 -34.05
N ALA A 59 -7.13 -34.15 -33.35
CA ALA A 59 -7.77 -33.98 -32.04
C ALA A 59 -6.78 -33.54 -30.95
N TRP A 60 -5.54 -34.03 -30.98
CA TRP A 60 -4.50 -33.58 -30.05
C TRP A 60 -4.13 -32.11 -30.32
N THR A 61 -3.92 -31.77 -31.60
CA THR A 61 -3.57 -30.40 -32.01
C THR A 61 -4.64 -29.39 -31.62
N LEU A 62 -5.92 -29.74 -31.82
CA LEU A 62 -7.05 -28.91 -31.40
C LEU A 62 -7.06 -28.68 -29.88
N ARG A 63 -6.82 -29.73 -29.09
CA ARG A 63 -6.70 -29.62 -27.63
C ARG A 63 -5.58 -28.69 -27.21
N MET A 64 -4.41 -28.82 -27.83
CA MET A 64 -3.25 -27.99 -27.49
C MET A 64 -3.46 -26.53 -27.85
N LYS A 65 -4.12 -26.24 -28.98
CA LYS A 65 -4.53 -24.87 -29.34
C LYS A 65 -5.50 -24.28 -28.31
N ALA A 66 -6.51 -25.05 -27.90
CA ALA A 66 -7.47 -24.62 -26.88
C ALA A 66 -6.79 -24.35 -25.53
N GLU A 67 -5.85 -25.21 -25.13
CA GLU A 67 -5.09 -25.04 -23.90
C GLU A 67 -4.20 -23.80 -23.94
N ARG A 68 -3.55 -23.52 -25.08
CA ARG A 68 -2.77 -22.28 -25.24
C ARG A 68 -3.66 -21.04 -25.14
N ALA A 69 -4.80 -21.03 -25.83
CA ALA A 69 -5.75 -19.92 -25.74
C ALA A 69 -6.25 -19.70 -24.30
N ARG A 70 -6.45 -20.79 -23.53
CA ARG A 70 -6.80 -20.72 -22.11
C ARG A 70 -5.70 -20.06 -21.28
N LEU A 71 -4.45 -20.45 -21.46
CA LEU A 71 -3.29 -19.86 -20.77
C LEU A 71 -3.13 -18.37 -21.12
N ASP A 72 -3.25 -18.02 -22.40
CA ASP A 72 -3.15 -16.63 -22.86
C ASP A 72 -4.27 -15.76 -22.23
N HIS A 73 -5.51 -16.26 -22.20
CA HIS A 73 -6.62 -15.58 -21.55
C HIS A 73 -6.40 -15.42 -20.04
N GLN A 74 -5.91 -16.47 -19.36
CA GLN A 74 -5.57 -16.40 -17.93
C GLN A 74 -4.46 -15.38 -17.65
N ALA A 75 -3.43 -15.32 -18.50
CA ALA A 75 -2.35 -14.33 -18.40
C ALA A 75 -2.88 -12.90 -18.53
N GLN A 76 -3.75 -12.65 -19.52
CA GLN A 76 -4.39 -11.35 -19.70
C GLN A 76 -5.20 -10.91 -18.47
N LEU A 77 -6.04 -11.80 -17.94
CA LEU A 77 -6.83 -11.53 -16.74
C LEU A 77 -5.95 -11.24 -15.52
N ALA A 78 -4.89 -12.04 -15.32
CA ALA A 78 -3.95 -11.84 -14.22
C ALA A 78 -3.21 -10.49 -14.34
N GLN A 79 -2.83 -10.10 -15.57
CA GLN A 79 -2.17 -8.82 -15.84
C GLN A 79 -3.11 -7.62 -15.62
N MET A 80 -4.37 -7.72 -16.03
CA MET A 80 -5.39 -6.71 -15.73
C MET A 80 -5.61 -6.57 -14.23
N ARG A 81 -5.71 -7.70 -13.51
CA ARG A 81 -5.82 -7.70 -12.05
C ARG A 81 -4.62 -7.04 -11.38
N LEU A 82 -3.40 -7.34 -11.83
CA LEU A 82 -2.19 -6.71 -11.30
C LEU A 82 -2.21 -5.19 -11.52
N THR A 83 -2.62 -4.74 -12.70
CA THR A 83 -2.74 -3.32 -13.04
C THR A 83 -3.74 -2.62 -12.11
N HIS A 84 -4.91 -3.23 -11.90
CA HIS A 84 -5.92 -2.73 -10.98
C HIS A 84 -5.42 -2.65 -9.54
N LEU A 85 -4.75 -3.70 -9.06
CA LEU A 85 -4.18 -3.74 -7.71
C LEU A 85 -3.09 -2.67 -7.51
N ARG A 86 -2.29 -2.38 -8.53
CA ARG A 86 -1.30 -1.28 -8.49
C ARG A 86 -1.98 0.08 -8.36
N GLY A 87 -3.09 0.30 -9.08
CA GLY A 87 -3.92 1.50 -8.92
C GLY A 87 -4.42 1.65 -7.48
N LYS A 88 -5.02 0.58 -6.93
CA LYS A 88 -5.47 0.55 -5.53
C LYS A 88 -4.33 0.79 -4.53
N ALA A 89 -3.13 0.27 -4.80
CA ALA A 89 -1.99 0.50 -3.93
C ALA A 89 -1.63 1.99 -3.87
N VAL A 90 -1.58 2.66 -5.03
CA VAL A 90 -1.31 4.11 -5.10
C VAL A 90 -2.34 4.90 -4.29
N GLU A 91 -3.63 4.59 -4.43
CA GLU A 91 -4.71 5.23 -3.68
C GLU A 91 -4.59 5.00 -2.16
N ALA A 92 -4.36 3.76 -1.74
CA ALA A 92 -4.23 3.39 -0.33
C ALA A 92 -3.00 4.06 0.32
N TYR A 93 -1.85 4.05 -0.37
CA TYR A 93 -0.65 4.75 0.11
C TYR A 93 -0.85 6.27 0.17
N GLY A 94 -1.48 6.87 -0.84
CA GLY A 94 -1.78 8.30 -0.85
C GLY A 94 -2.68 8.70 0.33
N THR A 95 -3.73 7.92 0.59
CA THR A 95 -4.65 8.14 1.71
C THR A 95 -3.94 8.00 3.05
N MET A 96 -3.17 6.91 3.24
CA MET A 96 -2.37 6.70 4.45
C MET A 96 -1.42 7.88 4.68
N ARG A 97 -0.71 8.34 3.65
CA ARG A 97 0.25 9.45 3.76
C ARG A 97 -0.43 10.78 4.11
N ALA A 98 -1.63 11.03 3.58
CA ALA A 98 -2.41 12.21 3.93
C ALA A 98 -2.82 12.22 5.40
N ILE A 99 -3.22 11.06 5.95
CA ILE A 99 -3.59 10.91 7.36
C ILE A 99 -2.35 11.04 8.26
N GLU A 100 -1.22 10.45 7.89
CA GLU A 100 0.06 10.65 8.60
C GLU A 100 0.41 12.13 8.69
N GLY A 101 0.36 12.85 7.57
CA GLY A 101 0.63 14.29 7.55
C GLY A 101 -0.36 15.10 8.40
N ALA A 102 -1.63 14.69 8.48
CA ALA A 102 -2.60 15.33 9.37
C ALA A 102 -2.32 15.04 10.84
N ALA A 103 -1.90 13.82 11.17
CA ALA A 103 -1.52 13.42 12.52
C ALA A 103 -0.27 14.17 13.00
N ASP A 104 0.72 14.37 12.11
CA ASP A 104 1.93 15.12 12.45
C ASP A 104 1.61 16.60 12.71
N ARG A 105 0.82 17.24 11.84
CA ARG A 105 0.36 18.62 12.08
C ARG A 105 -0.43 18.77 13.38
N PHE A 106 -1.22 17.76 13.75
CA PHE A 106 -1.95 17.76 15.01
C PHE A 106 -1.02 17.70 16.23
N LYS A 107 0.05 16.91 16.16
CA LYS A 107 1.07 16.85 17.22
C LYS A 107 1.80 18.19 17.35
N ASP A 108 2.25 18.75 16.23
CA ASP A 108 2.94 20.04 16.22
C ASP A 108 2.05 21.14 16.83
N GLU A 109 0.75 21.14 16.51
CA GLU A 109 -0.19 22.09 17.10
C GLU A 109 -0.39 21.86 18.60
N ALA A 110 -0.56 20.61 19.03
CA ALA A 110 -0.70 20.28 20.44
C ALA A 110 0.54 20.70 21.25
N GLU A 111 1.74 20.50 20.71
CA GLU A 111 3.00 20.94 21.32
C GLU A 111 3.09 22.47 21.42
N ARG A 112 2.71 23.19 20.36
CA ARG A 112 2.67 24.67 20.38
C ARG A 112 1.68 25.21 21.40
N VAL A 113 0.49 24.62 21.49
CA VAL A 113 -0.53 25.02 22.46
C VAL A 113 -0.04 24.77 23.89
N ALA A 114 0.60 23.62 24.16
CA ALA A 114 1.18 23.31 25.46
C ALA A 114 2.28 24.32 25.85
N ALA A 115 3.23 24.58 24.95
CA ALA A 115 4.29 25.56 25.19
C ALA A 115 3.75 26.98 25.43
N THR A 116 2.72 27.39 24.69
CA THR A 116 2.07 28.70 24.87
C THR A 116 1.38 28.78 26.23
N ALA A 117 0.73 27.71 26.68
CA ALA A 117 0.09 27.64 27.99
C ALA A 117 1.10 27.69 29.13
N GLU A 118 2.23 27.00 29.00
CA GLU A 118 3.34 27.06 29.97
C GLU A 118 3.91 28.47 30.08
N GLN A 119 4.16 29.15 28.95
CA GLN A 119 4.65 30.53 28.95
C GLN A 119 3.66 31.50 29.58
N ALA A 120 2.36 31.38 29.28
CA ALA A 120 1.33 32.22 29.87
C ALA A 120 1.29 32.08 31.40
N GLN A 121 1.45 30.86 31.94
CA GLN A 121 1.52 30.63 33.38
C GLN A 121 2.76 31.30 34.01
N ILE A 122 3.91 31.25 33.36
CA ILE A 122 5.14 31.92 33.82
C ILE A 122 4.94 33.44 33.86
N ASP A 123 4.36 33.99 32.80
CA ASP A 123 4.11 35.43 32.67
C ASP A 123 3.13 35.92 33.73
N ASP A 124 2.06 35.16 34.00
CA ASP A 124 1.08 35.45 35.06
C ASP A 124 1.75 35.48 36.45
N ILE A 125 2.63 34.51 36.74
CA ILE A 125 3.38 34.47 38.00
C ILE A 125 4.34 35.66 38.11
N ALA A 126 5.03 36.01 37.02
CA ALA A 126 5.95 37.14 37.00
C ALA A 126 5.21 38.48 37.20
N ALA A 127 4.08 38.67 36.52
CA ALA A 127 3.22 39.84 36.68
C ALA A 127 2.70 39.96 38.12
N ALA A 128 2.24 38.86 38.73
CA ALA A 128 1.78 38.85 40.11
C ALA A 128 2.89 39.24 41.11
N LYS A 129 4.13 38.77 40.88
CA LYS A 129 5.30 39.16 41.70
C LYS A 129 5.62 40.65 41.55
N LEU A 130 5.58 41.18 40.33
CA LEU A 130 5.83 42.60 40.06
C LEU A 130 4.81 43.49 40.77
N VAL A 131 3.51 43.15 40.68
CA VAL A 131 2.43 43.90 41.36
C VAL A 131 2.62 43.90 42.88
N ARG A 132 3.01 42.76 43.47
CA ARG A 132 3.31 42.67 44.90
C ARG A 132 4.50 43.54 45.30
N ALA A 133 5.59 43.49 44.54
CA ALA A 133 6.78 44.30 44.81
C ALA A 133 6.48 45.81 44.75
N ARG A 134 5.70 46.24 43.76
CA ARG A 134 5.27 47.64 43.63
C ARG A 134 4.44 48.11 44.82
N ARG A 135 3.47 47.30 45.26
CA ARG A 135 2.65 47.62 46.45
C ARG A 135 3.45 47.67 47.75
N ALA A 136 4.55 46.93 47.86
CA ALA A 136 5.43 46.99 49.02
C ALA A 136 6.24 48.31 49.03
N GLY A 137 6.82 48.69 47.88
CA GLY A 137 7.55 49.95 47.76
C GLY A 137 6.68 51.20 47.95
N GLU A 138 5.39 51.14 47.59
CA GLU A 138 4.42 52.22 47.86
C GLU A 138 4.00 52.32 49.35
N ARG A 139 4.29 51.31 50.19
CA ARG A 139 3.99 51.32 51.63
C ARG A 139 5.17 51.75 52.50
N ASP A 140 6.38 51.63 51.99
CA ASP A 140 7.63 52.01 52.68
C ASP A 140 8.06 53.46 52.36
N ALA A 141 7.31 54.17 51.53
CA ALA A 141 7.49 55.59 51.17
C ALA A 141 6.46 56.47 51.89
#